data_AF-A0A0W7YUI8-F1
#
_entry.id   AF-A0A0W7YUI8-F1
#
_cell.length_a   1.000
_cell.length_b   1.000
_cell.length_c   1.000
_cell.angle_alpha   90.00
_cell.angle_beta   90.00
_cell.angle_gamma   90.00
#
_symmetry.space_group_name_H-M   'P 1'
#
loop_
_entity.id
_entity.type
_entity.pdbx_description
1 polymer ?
#
loop_
_entity_poly.entity_id
_entity_poly.type
_entity_poly.pdbx_seq_one_letter_code
_entity_poly.pdbx_strand_id
1 'polypeptide(L)'
;MALTVFFIAGCKVEDKTWIDKMLSEMETAWIEADKAGGGQDGRDKAVSLVATKYFRPGMPMAEAFELLNQLKSQEFSIYEYRHEGTRIWPNGELKPYADEARKKKFEREITQGTSRFTVRKDQYGRERLIISKGVAMTLTVDAKKAVVISVEANIWASSI
;
A
#
# COMPACT_ATOMS: atom_id res chain seq x y z
N MET A 1 -40.32 -34.39 -25.31
CA MET A 1 -39.96 -33.00 -24.96
C MET A 1 -38.72 -33.06 -24.08
N ALA A 2 -37.56 -32.71 -24.63
CA ALA A 2 -36.32 -32.58 -23.87
C ALA A 2 -36.12 -31.10 -23.56
N LEU A 3 -36.19 -30.73 -22.28
CA LEU A 3 -35.96 -29.37 -21.83
C LEU A 3 -34.47 -29.25 -21.48
N THR A 4 -33.67 -28.80 -22.44
CA THR A 4 -32.25 -28.52 -22.21
C THR A 4 -32.14 -27.19 -21.46
N VAL A 5 -31.92 -27.26 -20.15
CA VAL A 5 -31.59 -26.09 -19.33
C VAL A 5 -30.14 -25.73 -19.63
N PHE A 6 -29.94 -24.66 -20.41
CA PHE A 6 -28.65 -24.00 -20.51
C PHE A 6 -28.33 -23.34 -19.17
N PHE A 7 -27.50 -23.99 -18.36
CA PHE A 7 -26.77 -23.33 -17.30
C PHE A 7 -25.82 -22.34 -17.96
N ILE A 8 -26.25 -21.08 -18.07
CA ILE A 8 -25.35 -19.95 -18.30
C ILE A 8 -24.53 -19.84 -17.01
N ALA A 9 -23.42 -20.57 -16.94
CA ALA A 9 -22.36 -20.30 -16.00
C ALA A 9 -21.82 -18.92 -16.36
N GLY A 10 -22.47 -17.89 -15.83
CA GLY A 10 -21.89 -16.55 -15.76
C GLY A 10 -20.67 -16.65 -14.87
N CYS A 11 -19.52 -16.99 -15.44
CA CYS A 11 -18.26 -16.54 -14.89
C CYS A 11 -18.39 -15.01 -14.85
N LYS A 12 -18.73 -14.47 -13.68
CA LYS A 12 -18.43 -13.07 -13.36
C LYS A 12 -16.93 -12.96 -13.55
N VAL A 13 -16.52 -12.47 -14.71
CA VAL A 13 -15.22 -11.83 -14.83
C VAL A 13 -15.41 -10.57 -13.99
N GLU A 14 -15.14 -10.68 -12.69
CA GLU A 14 -14.97 -9.49 -11.86
C GLU A 14 -13.87 -8.69 -12.54
N ASP A 15 -14.23 -7.52 -13.08
CA ASP A 15 -13.27 -6.56 -13.58
C ASP A 15 -12.29 -6.31 -12.43
N LYS A 16 -11.08 -6.88 -12.54
CA LYS A 16 -10.03 -6.71 -11.55
C LYS A 16 -9.80 -5.21 -11.42
N THR A 17 -10.02 -4.68 -10.24
CA THR A 17 -9.76 -3.26 -9.96
C THR A 17 -8.28 -2.99 -10.21
N TRP A 18 -7.89 -1.73 -10.42
CA TRP A 18 -6.47 -1.40 -10.53
C TRP A 18 -5.70 -1.78 -9.24
N ILE A 19 -6.39 -1.85 -8.10
CA ILE A 19 -5.82 -2.31 -6.82
C ILE A 19 -5.48 -3.80 -6.91
N ASP A 20 -6.38 -4.63 -7.44
CA ASP A 20 -6.11 -6.06 -7.64
C ASP A 20 -4.95 -6.28 -8.62
N LYS A 21 -4.90 -5.46 -9.67
CA LYS A 21 -3.77 -5.47 -10.63
C LYS A 21 -2.46 -5.07 -9.95
N MET A 22 -2.45 -4.00 -9.18
CA MET A 22 -1.28 -3.53 -8.44
C MET A 22 -0.76 -4.61 -7.50
N LEU A 23 -1.65 -5.21 -6.69
CA LEU A 23 -1.28 -6.25 -5.74
C LEU A 23 -0.72 -7.49 -6.44
N SER A 24 -1.33 -7.91 -7.56
CA SER A 24 -0.83 -9.03 -8.36
C SER A 24 0.54 -8.74 -8.95
N GLU A 25 0.78 -7.53 -9.48
CA GLU A 25 2.08 -7.15 -10.04
C GLU A 25 3.17 -7.07 -8.95
N MET A 26 2.82 -6.55 -7.77
CA MET A 26 3.72 -6.51 -6.62
C MET A 26 4.12 -7.91 -6.16
N GLU A 27 3.15 -8.83 -6.08
CA GLU A 27 3.40 -10.22 -5.70
C GLU A 27 4.28 -10.92 -6.73
N THR A 28 4.02 -10.75 -8.03
CA THR A 28 4.89 -11.28 -9.09
C THR A 28 6.33 -10.76 -8.95
N ALA A 29 6.51 -9.45 -8.77
CA ALA A 29 7.84 -8.84 -8.61
C ALA A 29 8.56 -9.35 -7.35
N TRP A 30 7.84 -9.55 -6.25
CA TRP A 30 8.38 -10.12 -5.01
C TRP A 30 8.88 -11.55 -5.24
N ILE A 31 8.07 -12.40 -5.88
CA ILE A 31 8.42 -13.82 -6.17
C ILE A 31 9.62 -13.90 -7.11
N GLU A 32 9.67 -13.07 -8.14
CA GLU A 32 10.80 -13.03 -9.09
C GLU A 32 12.10 -12.61 -8.41
N ALA A 33 12.05 -11.59 -7.56
CA ALA A 33 13.20 -11.14 -6.77
C ALA A 33 13.67 -12.21 -5.77
N ASP A 34 12.74 -12.92 -5.12
CA ASP A 34 13.06 -14.03 -4.22
C ASP A 34 13.75 -15.20 -4.95
N LYS A 35 13.20 -15.60 -6.11
CA LYS A 35 13.80 -16.63 -6.98
C LYS A 35 15.19 -16.27 -7.49
N ALA A 36 15.46 -14.98 -7.68
CA ALA A 36 16.77 -14.47 -8.05
C ALA A 36 17.78 -14.46 -6.89
N GLY A 37 17.39 -14.90 -5.69
CA GLY A 37 18.23 -14.87 -4.49
C GLY A 37 18.31 -13.50 -3.82
N GLY A 38 17.40 -12.58 -4.18
CA GLY A 38 17.27 -11.30 -3.50
C GLY A 38 16.79 -11.52 -2.07
N GLY A 39 17.61 -11.15 -1.08
CA GLY A 39 17.15 -11.03 0.30
C GLY A 39 16.03 -9.99 0.45
N GLN A 40 15.65 -9.67 1.69
CA GLN A 40 14.54 -8.75 1.95
C GLN A 40 14.66 -7.42 1.18
N ASP A 41 15.84 -6.80 1.19
CA ASP A 41 16.10 -5.55 0.46
C ASP A 41 15.88 -5.66 -1.05
N GLY A 42 16.21 -6.81 -1.65
CA GLY A 42 16.00 -7.05 -3.08
C GLY A 42 14.52 -7.15 -3.43
N ARG A 43 13.75 -7.84 -2.57
CA ARG A 43 12.30 -7.98 -2.71
C ARG A 43 11.58 -6.64 -2.50
N ASP A 44 11.96 -5.88 -1.49
CA ASP A 44 11.35 -4.57 -1.20
C ASP A 44 11.63 -3.56 -2.32
N LYS A 45 12.83 -3.58 -2.91
CA LYS A 45 13.12 -2.78 -4.11
C LYS A 45 12.23 -3.17 -5.30
N ALA A 46 12.07 -4.47 -5.56
CA ALA A 46 11.22 -4.94 -6.66
C ALA A 46 9.75 -4.53 -6.48
N VAL A 47 9.21 -4.67 -5.26
CA VAL A 47 7.83 -4.25 -4.92
C VAL A 47 7.68 -2.72 -5.00
N SER A 48 8.66 -1.97 -4.51
CA SER A 48 8.67 -0.50 -4.58
C SER A 48 8.65 0.03 -6.02
N LEU A 49 9.34 -0.65 -6.94
CA LEU A 49 9.28 -0.30 -8.37
C LEU A 49 7.87 -0.47 -8.94
N VAL A 50 7.13 -1.49 -8.51
CA VAL A 50 5.72 -1.64 -8.90
C VAL A 50 4.86 -0.55 -8.27
N ALA A 51 5.01 -0.28 -6.97
CA ALA A 51 4.26 0.78 -6.28
C ALA A 51 4.40 2.14 -6.97
N THR A 52 5.62 2.45 -7.42
CA THR A 52 5.96 3.68 -8.14
C THR A 52 5.21 3.85 -9.46
N LYS A 53 4.73 2.76 -10.09
CA LYS A 53 3.89 2.85 -11.30
C LYS A 53 2.51 3.43 -11.01
N TYR A 54 1.96 3.16 -9.82
CA TYR A 54 0.63 3.59 -9.40
C TYR A 54 0.68 4.90 -8.63
N PHE A 55 1.74 5.13 -7.85
CA PHE A 55 2.01 6.38 -7.14
C PHE A 55 3.36 6.95 -7.58
N ARG A 56 3.38 7.60 -8.73
CA ARG A 56 4.62 8.14 -9.31
C ARG A 56 5.18 9.33 -8.49
N PRO A 57 6.50 9.41 -8.25
CA PRO A 57 7.13 10.66 -7.85
C PRO A 57 6.77 11.78 -8.83
N GLY A 58 6.40 12.95 -8.31
CA GLY A 58 5.85 14.06 -9.08
C GLY A 58 4.33 14.00 -9.29
N MET A 59 3.64 12.94 -8.88
CA MET A 59 2.17 12.88 -8.88
C MET A 59 1.59 14.01 -8.02
N PRO A 60 0.60 14.78 -8.52
CA PRO A 60 -0.13 15.74 -7.72
C PRO A 60 -0.75 15.10 -6.48
N MET A 61 -0.68 15.80 -5.34
CA MET A 61 -1.22 15.33 -4.07
C MET A 61 -2.71 14.98 -4.15
N ALA A 62 -3.49 15.75 -4.92
CA ALA A 62 -4.92 15.48 -5.12
C ALA A 62 -5.17 14.12 -5.80
N GLU A 63 -4.44 13.83 -6.89
CA GLU A 63 -4.50 12.54 -7.60
C GLU A 63 -4.09 11.39 -6.67
N ALA A 64 -3.02 11.56 -5.90
CA ALA A 64 -2.59 10.56 -4.92
C ALA A 64 -3.67 10.32 -3.85
N PHE A 65 -4.33 11.37 -3.37
CA PHE A 65 -5.37 11.25 -2.34
C PHE A 65 -6.65 10.58 -2.86
N GLU A 66 -6.99 10.75 -4.14
CA GLU A 66 -8.06 9.99 -4.78
C GLU A 66 -7.75 8.49 -4.77
N LEU A 67 -6.53 8.10 -5.13
CA LEU A 67 -6.10 6.70 -5.09
C LEU A 67 -6.05 6.15 -3.65
N LEU A 68 -5.59 6.95 -2.68
CA LEU A 68 -5.62 6.57 -1.26
C LEU A 68 -7.06 6.35 -0.75
N ASN A 69 -8.03 7.16 -1.18
CA ASN A 69 -9.44 6.96 -0.84
C ASN A 69 -9.99 5.65 -1.43
N GLN A 70 -9.58 5.28 -2.64
CA GLN A 70 -9.96 4.01 -3.25
C GLN A 70 -9.31 2.82 -2.54
N LEU A 71 -8.06 2.94 -2.07
CA LEU A 71 -7.47 1.92 -1.20
C LEU A 71 -8.20 1.83 0.14
N LYS A 72 -8.63 2.97 0.71
CA LYS A 72 -9.40 3.01 1.95
C LYS A 72 -10.74 2.28 1.82
N SER A 73 -11.43 2.40 0.67
CA SER A 73 -12.69 1.68 0.41
C SER A 73 -12.49 0.17 0.25
N GLN A 74 -11.26 -0.27 -0.04
CA GLN A 74 -10.84 -1.68 -0.04
C GLN A 74 -10.22 -2.12 1.29
N GLU A 75 -10.60 -1.45 2.39
CA GLU A 75 -10.23 -1.77 3.77
C GLU A 75 -8.73 -1.64 4.09
N PHE A 76 -7.96 -0.91 3.27
CA PHE A 76 -6.60 -0.57 3.66
C PHE A 76 -6.61 0.39 4.86
N SER A 77 -5.74 0.10 5.82
CA SER A 77 -5.44 1.03 6.91
C SER A 77 -4.46 2.08 6.41
N ILE A 78 -4.78 3.36 6.61
CA ILE A 78 -3.94 4.47 6.16
C ILE A 78 -3.63 5.36 7.35
N TYR A 79 -2.35 5.54 7.62
CA TYR A 79 -1.83 6.40 8.68
C TYR A 79 -1.02 7.52 8.06
N GLU A 80 -1.22 8.74 8.56
CA GLU A 80 -0.40 9.89 8.20
C GLU A 80 0.54 10.21 9.37
N TYR A 81 1.80 10.41 9.03
CA TYR A 81 2.86 10.83 9.93
C TYR A 81 3.41 12.16 9.43
N ARG A 82 3.53 13.12 10.34
CA ARG A 82 4.08 14.44 10.09
C ARG A 82 5.20 14.70 11.08
N HIS A 83 5.88 15.83 10.92
CA HIS A 83 6.89 16.25 11.87
C HIS A 83 6.31 16.39 13.29
N GLU A 84 5.10 16.93 13.40
CA GLU A 84 4.43 17.25 14.66
C GLU A 84 3.63 16.11 15.29
N GLY A 85 3.32 15.04 14.55
CA GLY A 85 2.46 13.98 15.07
C GLY A 85 1.96 12.98 14.04
N THR A 86 0.94 12.21 14.41
CA THR A 86 0.35 11.17 13.58
C THR A 86 -1.18 11.12 13.71
N ARG A 87 -1.84 10.62 12.66
CA ARG A 87 -3.28 10.35 12.66
C ARG A 87 -3.65 9.15 11.80
N ILE A 88 -4.85 8.63 12.06
CA ILE A 88 -5.55 7.77 11.11
C ILE A 88 -6.11 8.67 10.01
N TRP A 89 -5.73 8.42 8.77
CA TRP A 89 -6.17 9.23 7.63
C TRP A 89 -7.51 8.70 7.05
N PRO A 90 -8.39 9.56 6.49
CA PRO A 90 -8.30 11.03 6.43
C PRO A 90 -8.89 11.76 7.64
N ASN A 91 -9.75 11.10 8.41
CA ASN A 91 -10.66 11.76 9.36
C ASN A 91 -10.17 11.77 10.81
N GLY A 92 -9.05 11.12 11.13
CA GLY A 92 -8.51 11.10 12.48
C GLY A 92 -7.94 12.45 12.88
N GLU A 93 -8.04 12.76 14.16
CA GLU A 93 -7.35 13.91 14.76
C GLU A 93 -5.83 13.70 14.72
N LEU A 94 -5.09 14.75 14.37
CA LEU A 94 -3.63 14.77 14.44
C LEU A 94 -3.19 14.85 15.89
N LYS A 95 -2.62 13.75 16.40
CA LYS A 95 -2.14 13.66 17.77
C LYS A 95 -0.61 13.72 17.81
N PRO A 96 -0.02 14.39 18.81
CA PRO A 96 1.41 14.32 19.04
C PRO A 96 1.87 12.86 19.21
N TYR A 97 3.14 12.61 18.91
CA TYR A 97 3.73 11.29 19.18
C TYR A 97 3.71 10.98 20.68
N ALA A 98 3.16 9.82 21.05
CA ALA A 98 3.04 9.41 22.45
C ALA A 98 4.38 9.09 23.13
N ASP A 99 5.40 8.77 22.34
CA ASP A 99 6.73 8.38 22.82
C ASP A 99 7.79 9.35 22.29
N GLU A 100 8.64 9.87 23.18
CA GLU A 100 9.70 10.83 22.87
C GLU A 100 10.80 10.21 21.99
N ALA A 101 11.08 8.91 22.12
CA ALA A 101 12.05 8.25 21.23
C ALA A 101 11.51 8.16 19.80
N ARG A 102 10.25 7.73 19.65
CA ARG A 102 9.52 7.73 18.37
C ARG A 102 9.40 9.13 17.77
N LYS A 103 9.09 10.14 18.58
CA LYS A 103 9.05 11.54 18.18
C LYS A 103 10.38 11.98 17.58
N LYS A 104 11.49 11.82 18.31
CA LYS A 104 12.83 12.19 17.82
C LYS A 104 13.24 11.43 16.56
N LYS A 105 12.77 10.20 16.38
CA LYS A 105 13.00 9.43 15.15
C LYS A 105 12.24 10.07 13.98
N PHE A 106 10.93 10.28 14.12
CA PHE A 106 10.12 10.84 13.03
C PHE A 106 10.43 12.30 12.74
N GLU A 107 10.78 13.11 13.73
CA GLU A 107 11.24 14.50 13.51
C GLU A 107 12.50 14.56 12.65
N ARG A 108 13.38 13.55 12.74
CA ARG A 108 14.58 13.42 11.91
C ARG A 108 14.29 12.89 10.51
N GLU A 109 13.32 11.99 10.40
CA GLU A 109 12.99 11.31 9.14
C GLU A 109 11.94 12.05 8.29
N ILE A 110 11.10 12.88 8.90
CA ILE A 110 10.00 13.62 8.29
C ILE A 110 10.26 15.10 8.50
N THR A 111 10.69 15.77 7.44
CA THR A 111 10.96 17.20 7.46
C THR A 111 9.66 17.99 7.60
N GLN A 112 9.74 19.18 8.22
CA GLN A 112 8.59 20.07 8.33
C GLN A 112 8.00 20.40 6.96
N GLY A 113 6.67 20.32 6.85
CA GLY A 113 5.96 20.51 5.59
C GLY A 113 5.94 19.28 4.68
N THR A 114 6.38 18.11 5.16
CA THR A 114 6.14 16.82 4.49
C THR A 114 5.19 15.96 5.29
N SER A 115 4.47 15.08 4.59
CA SER A 115 3.60 14.07 5.19
C SER A 115 3.98 12.70 4.65
N ARG A 116 4.16 11.74 5.54
CA ARG A 116 4.41 10.34 5.21
C ARG A 116 3.13 9.55 5.44
N PHE A 117 2.60 8.95 4.40
CA PHE A 117 1.43 8.08 4.44
C PHE A 117 1.87 6.63 4.42
N THR A 118 1.53 5.87 5.45
CA THR A 118 1.69 4.41 5.45
C THR A 118 0.33 3.77 5.19
N VAL A 119 0.25 3.05 4.09
CA VAL A 119 -0.91 2.31 3.63
C VAL A 119 -0.64 0.83 3.86
N ARG A 120 -1.52 0.13 4.57
CA ARG A 120 -1.30 -1.24 5.03
C ARG A 120 -2.53 -2.11 4.85
N LYS A 121 -2.34 -3.34 4.39
CA LYS A 121 -3.34 -4.41 4.46
C LYS A 121 -2.67 -5.70 4.92
N ASP A 122 -3.09 -6.19 6.08
CA ASP A 122 -2.47 -7.36 6.74
C ASP A 122 -2.82 -8.69 6.09
N GLN A 123 -3.94 -8.73 5.38
CA GLN A 123 -4.43 -9.92 4.69
C GLN A 123 -4.88 -9.50 3.30
N TYR A 124 -4.02 -9.72 2.31
CA TYR A 124 -4.39 -9.61 0.91
C TYR A 124 -4.00 -10.94 0.22
N GLY A 125 -5.00 -11.68 -0.25
CA GLY A 125 -4.84 -13.05 -0.74
C GLY A 125 -4.95 -14.12 0.36
N ARG A 126 -5.30 -15.35 -0.03
CA ARG A 126 -5.30 -16.55 0.82
C ARG A 126 -4.27 -17.54 0.29
N GLU A 127 -3.13 -17.65 0.96
CA GLU A 127 -2.21 -18.77 0.76
C GLU A 127 -2.30 -19.73 1.95
N ARG A 128 -3.31 -20.61 1.91
CA ARG A 128 -3.53 -21.69 2.91
C ARG A 128 -3.90 -21.15 4.31
N LEU A 129 -4.48 -22.01 5.14
CA LEU A 129 -5.07 -21.65 6.45
C LEU A 129 -4.07 -21.05 7.48
N ILE A 130 -2.76 -21.08 7.20
CA ILE A 130 -1.70 -20.83 8.20
C ILE A 130 -0.77 -19.68 7.79
N ILE A 131 -0.76 -19.24 6.52
CA ILE A 131 0.13 -18.17 6.04
C ILE A 131 -0.72 -16.98 5.59
N SER A 132 -0.52 -15.83 6.22
CA SER A 132 -1.09 -14.56 5.79
C SER A 132 -0.04 -13.68 5.14
N LYS A 133 -0.35 -13.15 3.96
CA LYS A 133 0.46 -12.12 3.29
C LYS A 133 -0.08 -10.74 3.63
N GLY A 134 0.83 -9.85 4.02
CA GLY A 134 0.56 -8.45 4.23
C GLY A 134 1.35 -7.59 3.26
N VAL A 135 0.78 -6.45 2.88
CA VAL A 135 1.41 -5.44 2.03
C VAL A 135 1.39 -4.10 2.77
N ALA A 136 2.47 -3.35 2.62
CA ALA A 136 2.53 -1.97 3.02
C ALA A 136 3.19 -1.13 1.94
N MET A 137 2.69 0.10 1.80
CA MET A 137 3.28 1.14 0.98
C MET A 137 3.47 2.38 1.84
N THR A 138 4.60 3.06 1.66
CA THR A 138 4.90 4.34 2.27
C THR A 138 5.04 5.39 1.19
N LEU A 139 4.21 6.42 1.22
CA LEU A 139 4.25 7.55 0.31
C LEU A 139 4.70 8.77 1.08
N THR A 140 5.67 9.51 0.57
CA THR A 140 6.03 10.82 1.13
C THR A 140 5.52 11.91 0.20
N VAL A 141 4.83 12.91 0.75
CA VAL A 141 4.24 14.04 0.04
C VAL A 141 4.86 15.33 0.58
N ASP A 142 5.31 16.19 -0.32
CA ASP A 142 5.71 17.56 -0.01
C ASP A 142 4.46 18.46 -0.06
N ALA A 143 4.06 19.03 1.07
CA ALA A 143 2.87 19.85 1.15
C ALA A 143 3.04 21.22 0.50
N LYS A 144 4.28 21.74 0.40
CA LYS A 144 4.56 23.03 -0.25
C LYS A 144 4.45 22.91 -1.77
N LYS A 145 4.98 21.81 -2.32
CA LYS A 145 4.91 21.52 -3.75
C LYS A 145 3.62 20.79 -4.15
N ALA A 146 2.88 20.27 -3.17
CA ALA A 146 1.68 19.46 -3.33
C ALA A 146 1.90 18.25 -4.26
N VAL A 147 3.02 17.53 -4.10
CA VAL A 147 3.36 16.36 -4.91
C VAL A 147 3.91 15.21 -4.08
N VAL A 148 3.74 13.99 -4.57
CA VAL A 148 4.44 12.80 -4.08
C VAL A 148 5.93 12.94 -4.42
N ILE A 149 6.81 12.73 -3.44
CA ILE A 149 8.27 12.82 -3.61
C ILE A 149 8.96 11.45 -3.55
N SER A 150 8.39 10.49 -2.83
CA SER A 150 8.91 9.12 -2.78
C SER A 150 7.81 8.11 -2.49
N VAL A 151 8.02 6.89 -2.98
CA VAL A 151 7.17 5.74 -2.70
C VAL A 151 8.06 4.52 -2.45
N GLU A 152 7.78 3.83 -1.36
CA GLU A 152 8.40 2.57 -0.96
C GLU A 152 7.30 1.57 -0.67
N ALA A 153 7.58 0.28 -0.88
CA ALA A 153 6.62 -0.77 -0.60
C ALA A 153 7.31 -2.07 -0.26
N ASN A 154 6.65 -2.87 0.57
CA ASN A 154 7.12 -4.17 0.99
C ASN A 154 5.95 -5.15 1.13
N ILE A 155 6.25 -6.42 0.90
CA ILE A 155 5.37 -7.55 1.17
C ILE A 155 6.05 -8.41 2.24
N TRP A 156 5.27 -8.84 3.22
CA TRP A 156 5.71 -9.84 4.20
C TRP A 156 4.72 -11.00 4.23
N ALA A 157 5.24 -12.17 4.56
CA ALA A 157 4.44 -13.33 4.92
C ALA A 157 4.64 -13.60 6.42
N SER A 158 3.54 -13.80 7.13
CA SER A 158 3.56 -14.26 8.51
C SER A 158 2.84 -15.60 8.60
N SER A 159 3.48 -16.58 9.25
CA SER A 159 2.81 -17.80 9.71
C SER A 159 2.17 -17.54 11.07
N ILE A 160 0.96 -18.04 11.28
CA ILE A 160 0.34 -18.15 12.62
C ILE A 160 1.01 -19.27 13.40
#